data_AF-A0A4Q5Y0Y1-F1
#
_entry.id   AF-A0A4Q5Y0Y1-F1
#
_cell.length_a   1.000
_cell.length_b   1.000
_cell.length_c   1.000
_cell.angle_alpha   90.00
_cell.angle_beta   90.00
_cell.angle_gamma   90.00
#
_symmetry.space_group_name_H-M   'P 1'
#
loop_
_entity.id
_entity.type
_entity.pdbx_description
1 polymer ?
#
loop_
_entity_poly.entity_id
_entity_poly.type
_entity_poly.pdbx_seq_one_letter_code
_entity_poly.pdbx_strand_id
1 'polypeptide(L)' 'MEHGTRVPIIAFTAGNVLSERDAALAAGMDHFVVKPVVEEMNATVFNKWLHLKANAD' A
#
# COMPACT_ATOMS: atom_id res chain seq x y z
N MET A 1 -21.89 1.54 9.89
CA MET A 1 -21.11 2.34 8.93
C MET A 1 -19.68 2.35 9.43
N GLU A 2 -18.72 1.93 8.61
CA GLU A 2 -17.31 1.91 9.03
C GLU A 2 -16.84 3.33 9.36
N HIS A 3 -16.20 3.47 10.51
CA HIS A 3 -15.90 4.74 11.15
C HIS A 3 -14.62 5.37 10.56
N GLY A 4 -14.72 6.59 10.03
CA GLY A 4 -13.72 7.67 10.13
C GLY A 4 -12.31 7.53 9.55
N THR A 5 -11.91 6.40 8.96
CA THR A 5 -10.52 6.20 8.49
C THR A 5 -10.46 5.86 7.02
N ARG A 6 -9.65 6.60 6.26
CA ARG A 6 -9.40 6.32 4.83
C ARG A 6 -8.72 4.96 4.69
N VAL A 7 -9.28 4.07 3.86
CA VAL A 7 -8.67 2.79 3.50
C VAL A 7 -7.47 3.05 2.57
N PRO A 8 -6.24 2.63 2.91
CA PRO A 8 -5.07 2.82 2.05
C PRO A 8 -5.18 2.01 0.75
N ILE A 9 -4.83 2.63 -0.38
CA ILE A 9 -4.79 2.00 -1.71
C ILE A 9 -3.33 1.90 -2.16
N ILE A 10 -2.86 0.68 -2.40
CA ILE A 10 -1.49 0.38 -2.80
C ILE A 10 -1.48 -0.20 -4.22
N ALA A 11 -0.81 0.46 -5.17
CA ALA A 11 -0.67 -0.02 -6.55
C ALA A 11 0.39 -1.13 -6.66
N PHE A 12 0.13 -2.14 -7.49
CA PHE A 12 1.11 -3.16 -7.86
C PHE A 12 1.40 -3.08 -9.36
N THR A 13 2.58 -2.59 -9.73
CA THR A 13 2.96 -2.31 -11.12
C THR A 13 3.83 -3.41 -11.73
N ALA A 14 3.83 -3.54 -13.05
CA ALA A 14 4.61 -4.57 -13.74
C ALA A 14 6.12 -4.26 -13.80
N GLY A 15 6.52 -2.99 -13.60
CA GLY A 15 7.92 -2.57 -13.62
C GLY A 15 8.17 -1.30 -12.81
N ASN A 16 9.44 -0.88 -12.74
CA ASN A 16 9.86 0.34 -12.04
C ASN A 16 9.87 1.55 -12.99
N VAL A 17 8.79 1.76 -13.73
CA VAL A 17 8.69 2.93 -14.61
C VAL A 17 8.31 4.13 -13.74
N LEU A 18 9.19 5.13 -13.71
CA LEU A 18 9.02 6.36 -12.92
C LEU A 18 7.61 6.98 -13.11
N SER A 19 7.13 6.97 -14.35
CA SER A 19 5.83 7.53 -14.73
C SER A 19 4.64 6.75 -14.16
N GLU A 20 4.74 5.43 -13.98
CA GLU A 20 3.65 4.63 -13.41
C GLU A 20 3.46 4.95 -11.93
N ARG A 21 4.57 5.12 -11.20
CA ARG A 21 4.54 5.58 -9.81
C ARG A 21 3.92 6.96 -9.70
N ASP A 22 4.39 7.91 -10.50
CA ASP A 22 3.95 9.30 -10.40
C ASP A 22 2.46 9.43 -10.78
N ALA A 23 2.00 8.66 -11.78
CA ALA A 23 0.59 8.56 -12.14
C ALA A 23 -0.27 7.94 -11.01
N ALA A 24 0.21 6.87 -10.36
CA ALA A 24 -0.50 6.25 -9.24
C ALA A 24 -0.67 7.22 -8.05
N LEU A 25 0.39 7.96 -7.71
CA LEU A 25 0.34 8.97 -6.64
C LEU A 25 -0.58 10.14 -7.02
N ALA A 26 -0.53 10.62 -8.27
CA ALA A 26 -1.42 11.67 -8.75
C ALA A 26 -2.90 11.25 -8.76
N ALA A 27 -3.18 9.96 -8.95
CA ALA A 27 -4.54 9.40 -8.86
C ALA A 27 -5.04 9.27 -7.40
N GLY A 28 -4.24 9.62 -6.41
CA GLY A 28 -4.60 9.55 -4.99
C GLY A 28 -4.41 8.18 -4.37
N MET A 29 -3.52 7.35 -4.93
CA MET A 29 -3.04 6.14 -4.24
C MET A 29 -2.01 6.50 -3.17
N ASP A 30 -1.94 5.67 -2.13
CA ASP A 30 -1.14 5.96 -0.94
C ASP A 30 0.28 5.34 -1.04
N HIS A 31 0.46 4.29 -1.87
CA HIS A 31 1.75 3.62 -2.09
C HIS A 31 1.79 2.85 -3.42
N PHE A 32 2.99 2.42 -3.84
CA PHE A 32 3.20 1.54 -5.00
C PHE A 32 4.25 0.45 -4.73
N VAL A 33 4.08 -0.72 -5.34
CA VAL A 33 4.97 -1.89 -5.25
C VAL A 33 5.26 -2.39 -6.66
N VAL A 34 6.52 -2.60 -6.98
CA VAL A 34 6.95 -3.14 -8.28
C VAL A 34 6.94 -4.67 -8.24
N LYS A 35 6.42 -5.31 -9.30
CA LYS A 35 6.51 -6.76 -9.49
C LYS A 35 7.88 -7.18 -10.08
N PRO A 36 8.37 -8.41 -9.80
CA PRO A 36 7.75 -9.43 -8.96
C PRO A 36 7.81 -9.04 -7.49
N VAL A 37 6.72 -9.31 -6.76
CA VAL A 37 6.67 -9.06 -5.32
C VAL A 37 7.19 -10.26 -4.56
N VAL A 38 7.96 -10.01 -3.49
CA VAL A 38 8.36 -11.03 -2.52
C VAL A 38 7.69 -10.78 -1.17
N GLU A 39 7.66 -11.80 -0.32
CA GLU A 39 6.98 -11.76 0.98
C GLU A 39 7.43 -10.59 1.86
N GLU A 40 8.74 -10.31 1.91
CA GLU A 40 9.31 -9.21 2.69
C GLU A 40 8.76 -7.82 2.27
N MET A 41 8.52 -7.63 0.97
CA MET A 41 7.94 -6.39 0.45
C MET A 41 6.50 -6.22 0.95
N ASN A 42 5.71 -7.29 0.90
CA ASN A 42 4.34 -7.27 1.42
C ASN A 42 4.31 -7.03 2.94
N ALA A 43 5.18 -7.71 3.69
CA ALA A 43 5.31 -7.50 5.13
C ALA A 43 5.62 -6.03 5.46
N THR A 44 6.52 -5.40 4.71
CA THR A 44 6.86 -3.98 4.86
C THR A 44 5.65 -3.08 4.60
N VAL A 45 4.90 -3.34 3.53
CA VAL A 45 3.70 -2.58 3.17
C VAL A 45 2.61 -2.74 4.23
N PHE A 46 2.37 -3.97 4.69
CA PHE A 46 1.38 -4.24 5.73
C PHE A 46 1.75 -3.62 7.05
N ASN A 47 3.01 -3.73 7.51
CA ASN A 47 3.46 -3.07 8.73
C ASN A 47 3.33 -1.55 8.67
N LYS A 48 3.44 -0.95 7.47
CA LYS A 48 3.25 0.48 7.26
C LYS A 48 1.78 0.91 7.35
N TRP A 49 0.86 0.12 6.80
CA TRP A 49 -0.52 0.55 6.55
C TRP A 49 -1.57 -0.10 7.46
N LEU A 50 -1.30 -1.30 7.98
CA LEU A 50 -2.15 -1.97 8.95
C LEU A 50 -1.72 -1.55 10.36
N HIS A 51 -2.42 -0.57 10.91
CA HIS A 51 -2.40 -0.33 12.35
C HIS A 51 -3.24 -1.41 13.03
N LEU A 52 -2.70 -2.62 13.15
CA LEU A 52 -3.30 -3.66 13.97
C LEU A 52 -3.29 -3.15 15.41
N LYS A 53 -4.46 -2.73 15.92
CA LYS A 53 -4.63 -2.67 17.37
C LYS A 53 -4.46 -4.10 17.84
N ALA A 54 -3.48 -4.36 18.69
CA ALA A 54 -3.46 -5.60 19.45
C ALA A 54 -4.84 -5.71 20.11
N ASN A 55 -5.54 -6.81 19.87
CA ASN A 55 -6.77 -7.09 20.60
C ASN A 55 -6.39 -7.06 22.08
N ALA A 56 -6.88 -6.05 22.80
CA ALA A 56 -6.78 -6.04 24.24
C ALA A 56 -7.72 -7.15 24.73
N ASP A 57 -7.12 -8.24 25.21
CA ASP A 57 -7.82 -9.23 26.03
C ASP A 57 -8.35 -8.59 27.32
#